data_AF-A0A699RCW9-F1
#
_entry.id   AF-A0A699RCW9-F1
#
_cell.length_a   1.000
_cell.length_b   1.000
_cell.length_c   1.000
_cell.angle_alpha   90.00
_cell.angle_beta   90.00
_cell.angle_gamma   90.00
#
_symmetry.space_group_name_H-M   'P 1'
#
loop_
_entity.id
_entity.type
_entity.pdbx_description
1 polymer ?
#
loop_
_entity_poly.entity_id
_entity_poly.type
_entity_poly.pdbx_seq_one_letter_code
_entity_poly.pdbx_strand_id
1 'polypeptide(L)'
;RRKGKEKMIEFETPKKKKIQEQMDIQMVRQLEEEMEREAQRMNEQIAIDTEIARIHAEEDLQIMNDGLDRSNETVAKYLQEYHQFAIELPIERRIELISDLVRYQDNYAKVHKYQSQQRKPLTKKQHREFYTSVLRNQARWKANDFKGMTLKEIKEKFDPVWKQIHDFIPIGSKEEA
;
A
#
# COMPACT_ATOMS: atom_id res chain seq x y z
N ARG A 1 -60.91 -31.89 -96.71
CA ARG A 1 -61.13 -31.59 -95.28
C ARG A 1 -59.81 -31.85 -94.54
N ARG A 2 -59.22 -30.78 -93.98
CA ARG A 2 -58.23 -30.63 -92.87
C ARG A 2 -57.30 -31.80 -92.51
N LYS A 3 -56.00 -31.48 -92.37
CA LYS A 3 -55.23 -31.64 -91.11
C LYS A 3 -53.87 -30.93 -91.20
N GLY A 4 -53.81 -29.71 -90.66
CA GLY A 4 -52.58 -29.15 -90.12
C GLY A 4 -52.33 -29.75 -88.74
N LYS A 5 -51.06 -30.04 -88.42
CA LYS A 5 -50.58 -30.26 -87.06
C LYS A 5 -49.50 -29.22 -86.80
N GLU A 6 -49.85 -28.18 -86.07
CA GLU A 6 -48.91 -27.21 -85.55
C GLU A 6 -48.03 -27.86 -84.49
N LYS A 7 -46.72 -27.63 -84.63
CA LYS A 7 -45.70 -27.94 -83.64
C LYS A 7 -45.86 -26.94 -82.49
N MET A 8 -46.18 -27.43 -81.30
CA MET A 8 -46.22 -26.64 -80.08
C MET A 8 -44.78 -26.26 -79.71
N ILE A 9 -44.41 -25.00 -79.93
CA ILE A 9 -43.15 -24.43 -79.43
C ILE A 9 -43.45 -23.90 -78.04
N GLU A 10 -42.88 -24.56 -77.05
CA GLU A 10 -42.94 -24.21 -75.64
C GLU A 10 -42.13 -22.93 -75.41
N PHE A 11 -42.81 -21.79 -75.27
CA PHE A 11 -42.19 -20.53 -74.83
C PHE A 11 -42.33 -20.42 -73.31
N GLU A 12 -41.45 -21.07 -72.54
CA GLU A 12 -41.22 -20.65 -71.16
C GLU A 12 -40.42 -19.34 -71.14
N THR A 13 -40.96 -18.33 -70.46
CA THR A 13 -40.78 -16.91 -70.78
C THR A 13 -39.52 -16.27 -70.14
N PRO A 14 -38.67 -15.55 -70.90
CA PRO A 14 -37.51 -14.81 -70.38
C PRO A 14 -37.81 -13.65 -69.41
N LYS A 15 -39.05 -13.13 -69.43
CA LYS A 15 -39.45 -11.94 -68.66
C LYS A 15 -39.59 -12.19 -67.15
N LYS A 16 -39.89 -13.44 -66.73
CA LYS A 16 -40.05 -13.79 -65.31
C LYS A 16 -38.72 -13.79 -64.56
N LYS A 17 -37.64 -14.30 -65.17
CA LYS A 17 -36.28 -14.28 -64.59
C LYS A 17 -35.78 -12.86 -64.32
N LYS A 18 -36.03 -11.94 -65.26
CA LYS A 18 -35.60 -10.54 -65.17
C LYS A 18 -36.24 -9.76 -64.00
N ILE A 19 -37.48 -10.11 -63.66
CA ILE A 19 -38.20 -9.50 -62.53
C ILE A 19 -37.68 -10.06 -61.20
N GLN A 20 -37.40 -11.37 -61.13
CA GLN A 20 -36.80 -11.98 -59.95
C GLN A 20 -35.40 -11.42 -59.66
N GLU A 21 -34.54 -11.30 -60.68
CA GLU A 21 -33.20 -10.70 -60.54
C GLU A 21 -33.25 -9.26 -60.01
N GLN A 22 -34.23 -8.44 -60.43
CA GLN A 22 -34.37 -7.09 -59.88
C GLN A 22 -34.84 -7.07 -58.43
N MET A 23 -35.72 -8.00 -58.04
CA MET A 23 -36.12 -8.16 -56.63
C MET A 23 -34.94 -8.62 -55.77
N ASP A 24 -34.13 -9.57 -56.26
CA ASP A 24 -32.96 -10.07 -55.54
C ASP A 24 -31.89 -8.98 -55.37
N ILE A 25 -31.63 -8.16 -56.41
CA ILE A 25 -30.71 -7.01 -56.33
C ILE A 25 -31.20 -5.97 -55.31
N GLN A 26 -32.51 -5.71 -55.28
CA GLN A 26 -33.09 -4.77 -54.32
C GLN A 26 -32.99 -5.31 -52.89
N MET A 27 -33.23 -6.61 -52.69
CA MET A 27 -33.10 -7.27 -51.40
C MET A 27 -31.66 -7.23 -50.88
N VAL A 28 -30.66 -7.48 -51.75
CA VAL A 28 -29.23 -7.40 -51.37
C VAL A 28 -28.85 -5.99 -50.93
N ARG A 29 -29.30 -4.95 -51.66
CA ARG A 29 -29.02 -3.56 -51.29
C ARG A 29 -29.65 -3.18 -49.95
N GLN A 30 -30.89 -3.60 -49.69
CA GLN A 30 -31.54 -3.36 -48.40
C GLN A 30 -30.82 -4.05 -47.25
N LEU A 31 -30.36 -5.29 -47.46
CA LEU A 31 -29.55 -6.03 -46.48
C LEU A 31 -28.21 -5.33 -46.21
N GLU A 32 -27.51 -4.84 -47.25
CA GLU A 32 -26.26 -4.07 -47.09
C GLU A 32 -26.49 -2.78 -46.30
N GLU A 33 -27.53 -2.01 -46.63
CA GLU A 33 -27.87 -0.77 -45.91
C GLU A 33 -28.28 -1.03 -44.44
N GLU A 34 -28.94 -2.15 -44.15
CA GLU A 34 -29.24 -2.55 -42.77
C GLU A 34 -27.98 -2.93 -42.00
N MET A 35 -27.07 -3.68 -42.62
CA MET A 35 -25.78 -4.03 -42.02
C MET A 35 -24.90 -2.80 -41.76
N GLU A 36 -24.86 -1.82 -42.67
CA GLU A 36 -24.13 -0.56 -42.45
C GLU A 36 -24.75 0.26 -41.31
N ARG A 37 -26.08 0.35 -41.24
CA ARG A 37 -26.78 1.02 -40.13
C ARG A 37 -26.53 0.32 -38.80
N GLU A 38 -26.50 -1.00 -38.77
CA GLU A 38 -26.18 -1.76 -37.55
C GLU A 38 -24.72 -1.57 -37.14
N ALA A 39 -23.78 -1.58 -38.08
CA ALA A 39 -22.37 -1.31 -37.81
C ALA A 39 -22.16 0.11 -37.25
N GLN A 40 -22.88 1.11 -37.76
CA GLN A 40 -22.88 2.48 -37.22
C GLN A 40 -23.39 2.52 -35.78
N ARG A 41 -24.55 1.92 -35.49
CA ARG A 41 -25.11 1.83 -34.13
C ARG A 41 -24.16 1.11 -33.17
N MET A 42 -23.51 0.05 -33.63
CA MET A 42 -22.52 -0.69 -32.83
C MET A 42 -21.30 0.18 -32.50
N ASN A 43 -20.79 0.95 -33.46
CA ASN A 43 -19.69 1.89 -33.22
C ASN A 43 -20.05 3.01 -32.25
N GLU A 44 -21.28 3.53 -32.34
CA GLU A 44 -21.81 4.51 -31.39
C GLU A 44 -21.87 3.93 -29.97
N GLN A 45 -22.35 2.69 -29.83
CA GLN A 45 -22.39 2.02 -28.53
C GLN A 45 -20.98 1.78 -27.95
N ILE A 46 -20.01 1.39 -28.78
CA ILE A 46 -18.60 1.23 -28.36
C ILE A 46 -18.04 2.57 -27.86
N ALA A 47 -18.34 3.67 -28.55
CA ALA A 47 -17.90 5.00 -28.12
C ALA A 47 -18.53 5.40 -26.77
N ILE A 48 -19.83 5.12 -26.58
CA ILE A 48 -20.53 5.36 -25.32
C ILE A 48 -19.91 4.53 -24.19
N ASP A 49 -19.71 3.23 -24.41
CA ASP A 49 -19.13 2.33 -23.41
C ASP A 49 -17.70 2.75 -23.03
N THR A 50 -16.93 3.23 -24.01
CA THR A 50 -15.58 3.78 -23.79
C THR A 50 -15.62 5.04 -22.92
N GLU A 51 -16.55 5.96 -23.20
CA GLU A 51 -16.71 7.19 -22.41
C GLU A 51 -17.20 6.90 -20.99
N ILE A 52 -18.11 5.94 -20.83
CA ILE A 52 -18.55 5.46 -19.51
C ILE A 52 -17.36 4.92 -18.72
N ALA A 53 -16.50 4.09 -19.33
CA ALA A 53 -15.31 3.58 -18.67
C ALA A 53 -14.34 4.71 -18.27
N ARG A 54 -14.20 5.74 -19.10
CA ARG A 54 -13.38 6.93 -18.81
C ARG A 54 -13.91 7.72 -17.60
N ILE A 55 -15.23 7.96 -17.55
CA ILE A 55 -15.88 8.68 -16.46
C ILE A 55 -15.69 7.94 -15.13
N HIS A 56 -15.91 6.63 -15.09
CA HIS A 56 -15.70 5.84 -13.86
C HIS A 56 -14.26 5.92 -13.37
N ALA A 57 -13.28 5.82 -14.27
CA ALA A 57 -11.88 5.95 -13.90
C ALA A 57 -11.54 7.36 -13.36
N GLU A 58 -12.17 8.41 -13.91
CA GLU A 58 -12.01 9.79 -13.45
C GLU A 58 -12.63 10.02 -12.06
N GLU A 59 -13.82 9.46 -11.81
CA GLU A 59 -14.48 9.49 -10.51
C GLU A 59 -13.65 8.77 -9.42
N ASP A 60 -13.10 7.58 -9.74
CA ASP A 60 -12.23 6.85 -8.83
C ASP A 60 -10.98 7.68 -8.48
N LEU A 61 -10.34 8.31 -9.47
CA LEU A 61 -9.20 9.19 -9.24
C LEU A 61 -9.56 10.41 -8.39
N GLN A 62 -10.75 10.99 -8.59
CA GLN A 62 -11.21 12.11 -7.77
C GLN A 62 -11.38 11.72 -6.30
N ILE A 63 -11.99 10.55 -6.03
CA ILE A 63 -12.13 10.03 -4.67
C ILE A 63 -10.75 9.82 -4.02
N MET A 64 -9.78 9.31 -4.78
CA MET A 64 -8.42 9.14 -4.30
C MET A 64 -7.76 10.48 -3.96
N ASN A 65 -7.90 11.49 -4.83
CA ASN A 65 -7.36 12.83 -4.59
C ASN A 65 -7.98 13.47 -3.34
N ASP A 66 -9.29 13.40 -3.16
CA ASP A 66 -9.97 13.91 -1.95
C ASP A 66 -9.51 13.18 -0.67
N GLY A 67 -9.17 11.89 -0.79
CA GLY A 67 -8.53 11.12 0.27
C GLY A 67 -7.12 11.63 0.59
N LEU A 68 -6.31 11.88 -0.44
CA LEU A 68 -4.96 12.44 -0.30
C LEU A 68 -4.99 13.84 0.32
N ASP A 69 -5.92 14.71 -0.08
CA ASP A 69 -6.01 16.07 0.45
C ASP A 69 -6.32 16.09 1.95
N ARG A 70 -7.24 15.22 2.42
CA ARG A 70 -7.50 15.06 3.86
C ARG A 70 -6.28 14.54 4.61
N SER A 71 -5.55 13.59 4.02
CA SER A 71 -4.29 13.11 4.59
C SER A 71 -3.25 14.23 4.67
N ASN A 72 -3.10 15.03 3.61
CA ASN A 72 -2.17 16.14 3.55
C ASN A 72 -2.51 17.23 4.57
N GLU A 73 -3.80 17.54 4.76
CA GLU A 73 -4.25 18.47 5.80
C GLU A 73 -3.90 17.97 7.20
N THR A 74 -4.06 16.66 7.45
CA THR A 74 -3.70 16.03 8.72
C THR A 74 -2.18 16.10 8.97
N VAL A 75 -1.37 15.78 7.95
CA VAL A 75 0.09 15.90 8.03
C VAL A 75 0.52 17.35 8.29
N ALA A 76 -0.12 18.32 7.64
CA ALA A 76 0.16 19.74 7.85
C ALA A 76 -0.13 20.17 9.30
N LYS A 77 -1.23 19.69 9.90
CA LYS A 77 -1.54 19.93 11.33
C LYS A 77 -0.45 19.38 12.25
N TYR A 78 -0.05 18.13 12.07
CA TYR A 78 1.03 17.54 12.87
C TYR A 78 2.37 18.28 12.72
N LEU A 79 2.71 18.72 11.51
CA LEU A 79 3.92 19.52 11.29
C LEU A 79 3.84 20.88 11.98
N GLN A 80 2.68 21.53 11.94
CA GLN A 80 2.45 22.80 12.63
C GLN A 80 2.55 22.63 14.15
N GLU A 81 1.91 21.61 14.73
CA GLU A 81 2.00 21.29 16.16
C GLU A 81 3.45 21.01 16.56
N TYR A 82 4.19 20.24 15.76
CA TYR A 82 5.61 19.98 16.00
C TYR A 82 6.44 21.28 15.98
N HIS A 83 6.20 22.16 15.01
CA HIS A 83 6.89 23.45 14.95
C HIS A 83 6.56 24.33 16.16
N GLN A 84 5.30 24.37 16.58
CA GLN A 84 4.85 25.14 17.74
C GLN A 84 5.45 24.59 19.04
N PHE A 85 5.36 23.28 19.26
CA PHE A 85 5.98 22.58 20.38
C PHE A 85 7.49 22.82 20.44
N ALA A 86 8.16 22.74 19.28
CA ALA A 86 9.56 23.07 19.20
C ALA A 86 9.75 24.51 19.70
N ILE A 87 9.10 25.51 19.10
CA ILE A 87 9.25 26.94 19.47
C ILE A 87 9.07 27.18 20.97
N GLU A 88 8.07 26.56 21.60
CA GLU A 88 7.78 26.71 23.04
C GLU A 88 8.85 26.11 23.95
N LEU A 89 9.54 25.05 23.50
CA LEU A 89 10.63 24.46 24.26
C LEU A 89 11.91 25.32 24.16
N PRO A 90 12.50 25.75 25.29
CA PRO A 90 13.84 26.34 25.31
C PRO A 90 14.87 25.41 24.66
N ILE A 91 15.88 25.98 24.00
CA ILE A 91 16.91 25.22 23.28
C ILE A 91 17.59 24.19 24.20
N GLU A 92 17.81 24.54 25.47
CA GLU A 92 18.39 23.67 26.49
C GLU A 92 17.53 22.42 26.73
N ARG A 93 16.21 22.58 26.82
CA ARG A 93 15.26 21.46 26.98
C ARG A 93 15.20 20.59 25.73
N ARG A 94 15.33 21.17 24.53
CA ARG A 94 15.39 20.38 23.28
C ARG A 94 16.65 19.51 23.22
N ILE A 95 17.79 20.05 23.61
CA ILE A 95 19.06 19.31 23.69
C ILE A 95 18.96 18.18 24.71
N GLU A 96 18.38 18.45 25.88
CA GLU A 96 18.13 17.45 26.93
C GLU A 96 17.22 16.33 26.41
N LEU A 97 16.11 16.67 25.76
CA LEU A 97 15.16 15.72 25.19
C LEU A 97 15.81 14.85 24.10
N ILE A 98 16.58 15.44 23.18
CA ILE A 98 17.29 14.68 22.13
C ILE A 98 18.28 13.71 22.77
N SER A 99 19.04 14.15 23.78
CA SER A 99 19.98 13.29 24.52
C SER A 99 19.25 12.11 25.19
N ASP A 100 18.10 12.38 25.81
CA ASP A 100 17.27 11.36 26.43
C ASP A 100 16.68 10.36 25.43
N LEU A 101 16.20 10.84 24.28
CA LEU A 101 15.66 9.98 23.22
C LEU A 101 16.75 9.09 22.59
N VAL A 102 17.94 9.63 22.36
CA VAL A 102 19.10 8.85 21.90
C VAL A 102 19.46 7.77 22.92
N ARG A 103 19.49 8.11 24.20
CA ARG A 103 19.74 7.17 25.30
C ARG A 103 18.65 6.09 25.38
N TYR A 104 17.39 6.47 25.20
CA TYR A 104 16.27 5.51 25.15
C TYR A 104 16.43 4.52 24.01
N GLN A 105 16.74 4.98 22.80
CA GLN A 105 16.93 4.12 21.63
C GLN A 105 18.09 3.13 21.82
N ASP A 106 19.22 3.59 22.34
CA ASP A 106 20.37 2.73 22.65
C ASP A 106 20.02 1.69 23.72
N ASN A 107 19.28 2.08 24.76
CA ASN A 107 18.75 1.17 25.78
C ASN A 107 17.79 0.14 25.19
N TYR A 108 16.83 0.57 24.36
CA TYR A 108 15.87 -0.30 23.69
C TYR A 108 16.56 -1.35 22.81
N ALA A 109 17.53 -0.95 21.99
CA ALA A 109 18.32 -1.86 21.16
C ALA A 109 19.07 -2.91 21.99
N LYS A 110 19.62 -2.53 23.16
CA LYS A 110 20.30 -3.44 24.08
C LYS A 110 19.34 -4.45 24.72
N VAL A 111 18.16 -4.01 25.16
CA VAL A 111 17.12 -4.88 25.71
C VAL A 111 16.67 -5.89 24.66
N HIS A 112 16.36 -5.43 23.45
CA HIS A 112 15.94 -6.29 22.35
C HIS A 112 17.03 -7.33 21.96
N LYS A 113 18.30 -6.92 21.92
CA LYS A 113 19.44 -7.82 21.68
C LYS A 113 19.55 -8.88 22.78
N TYR A 114 19.41 -8.49 24.05
CA TYR A 114 19.46 -9.42 25.16
C TYR A 114 18.29 -10.41 25.16
N GLN A 115 17.05 -9.94 24.96
CA GLN A 115 15.87 -10.81 24.84
C GLN A 115 16.04 -11.84 23.73
N SER A 116 16.64 -11.44 22.60
CA SER A 116 16.97 -12.35 21.50
C SER A 116 18.01 -13.40 21.88
N GLN A 117 19.02 -13.03 22.69
CA GLN A 117 20.03 -13.96 23.21
C GLN A 117 19.47 -14.93 24.27
N GLN A 118 18.46 -14.53 25.04
CA GLN A 118 17.77 -15.36 26.04
C GLN A 118 16.89 -16.47 25.44
N ARG A 119 16.60 -16.44 24.13
CA ARG A 119 15.87 -17.52 23.44
C ARG A 119 16.65 -18.84 23.35
N LYS A 120 17.94 -18.84 23.69
CA LYS A 120 18.78 -20.04 23.86
C LYS A 120 19.25 -20.13 25.32
N PRO A 121 19.40 -21.33 25.91
CA PRO A 121 19.95 -21.46 27.25
C PRO A 121 21.38 -20.91 27.28
N LEU A 122 21.58 -19.76 27.95
CA LEU A 122 22.91 -19.17 28.06
C LEU A 122 23.76 -19.91 29.09
N THR A 123 25.04 -20.09 28.76
CA THR A 123 26.02 -20.64 29.71
C THR A 123 26.27 -19.66 30.87
N LYS A 124 26.80 -20.15 32.00
CA LYS A 124 27.17 -19.30 33.15
C LYS A 124 28.17 -18.20 32.77
N LYS A 125 29.06 -18.47 31.80
CA LYS A 125 30.06 -17.52 31.29
C LYS A 125 29.39 -16.36 30.55
N GLN A 126 28.45 -16.66 29.65
CA GLN A 126 27.74 -15.64 28.88
C GLN A 126 26.87 -14.74 29.76
N HIS A 127 26.21 -15.30 30.78
CA HIS A 127 25.49 -14.49 31.77
C HIS A 127 26.40 -13.50 32.49
N ARG A 128 27.60 -13.94 32.90
CA ARG A 128 28.58 -13.08 33.56
C ARG A 128 29.06 -11.96 32.62
N GLU A 129 29.42 -12.29 31.39
CA GLU A 129 29.85 -11.32 30.37
C GLU A 129 28.78 -10.26 30.11
N PHE A 130 27.52 -10.69 30.01
CA PHE A 130 26.40 -9.78 29.80
C PHE A 130 26.20 -8.82 30.99
N TYR A 131 26.04 -9.35 32.22
CA TYR A 131 25.81 -8.50 33.39
C TYR A 131 26.94 -7.50 33.61
N THR A 132 28.19 -7.96 33.49
CA THR A 132 29.35 -7.07 33.62
C THR A 132 29.40 -6.01 32.51
N SER A 133 29.01 -6.34 31.27
CA SER A 133 28.96 -5.34 30.19
C SER A 133 27.95 -4.21 30.48
N VAL A 134 26.76 -4.55 31.00
CA VAL A 134 25.73 -3.56 31.34
C VAL A 134 26.19 -2.69 32.51
N LEU A 135 26.74 -3.30 33.56
CA LEU A 135 27.24 -2.59 34.74
C LEU A 135 28.40 -1.64 34.41
N ARG A 136 29.31 -2.04 33.51
CA ARG A 136 30.41 -1.17 33.05
C ARG A 136 29.91 0.06 32.30
N ASN A 137 28.93 -0.14 31.42
CA ASN A 137 28.43 0.93 30.57
C ASN A 137 27.49 1.89 31.31
N GLN A 138 26.62 1.38 32.18
CA GLN A 138 25.53 2.18 32.77
C GLN A 138 25.80 2.62 34.21
N ALA A 139 26.61 1.87 34.97
CA ALA A 139 26.89 2.16 36.38
C ALA A 139 28.35 2.55 36.64
N ARG A 140 29.14 2.80 35.58
CA ARG A 140 30.58 3.18 35.63
C ARG A 140 31.49 2.16 36.33
N TRP A 141 31.07 0.90 36.41
CA TRP A 141 31.90 -0.16 36.97
C TRP A 141 33.12 -0.44 36.08
N LYS A 142 34.21 -0.86 36.68
CA LYS A 142 35.47 -1.23 36.02
C LYS A 142 35.66 -2.74 36.06
N ALA A 143 36.49 -3.26 35.16
CA ALA A 143 36.78 -4.70 35.10
C ALA A 143 37.29 -5.27 36.45
N ASN A 144 38.05 -4.47 37.20
CA ASN A 144 38.59 -4.86 38.50
C ASN A 144 37.50 -5.01 39.58
N ASP A 145 36.37 -4.30 39.46
CA ASP A 145 35.30 -4.34 40.46
C ASP A 145 34.60 -5.71 40.50
N PHE A 146 34.69 -6.49 39.41
CA PHE A 146 34.09 -7.83 39.33
C PHE A 146 35.03 -8.95 39.79
N LYS A 147 36.28 -8.62 40.15
CA LYS A 147 37.28 -9.62 40.56
C LYS A 147 36.88 -10.19 41.92
N GLY A 148 36.83 -11.52 42.03
CA GLY A 148 36.40 -12.21 43.26
C GLY A 148 34.89 -12.28 43.46
N MET A 149 34.08 -11.53 42.69
CA MET A 149 32.62 -11.64 42.77
C MET A 149 32.10 -12.92 42.10
N THR A 150 31.12 -13.52 42.74
CA THR A 150 30.29 -14.61 42.21
C THR A 150 29.27 -14.09 41.21
N LEU A 151 28.72 -14.97 40.38
CA LEU A 151 27.66 -14.60 39.43
C LEU A 151 26.40 -14.07 40.14
N LYS A 152 26.12 -14.56 41.36
CA LYS A 152 24.97 -14.13 42.15
C LYS A 152 25.13 -12.68 42.61
N GLU A 153 26.29 -12.33 43.16
CA GLU A 153 26.58 -10.95 43.58
C GLU A 153 26.56 -9.98 42.39
N ILE A 154 27.12 -10.38 41.24
CA ILE A 154 27.05 -9.59 40.01
C ILE A 154 25.59 -9.38 39.57
N LYS A 155 24.76 -10.42 39.66
CA LYS A 155 23.33 -10.33 39.32
C LYS A 155 22.58 -9.37 40.24
N GLU A 156 22.83 -9.43 41.56
CA GLU A 156 22.22 -8.51 42.53
C GLU A 156 22.57 -7.04 42.25
N LYS A 157 23.75 -6.75 41.70
CA LYS A 157 24.12 -5.40 41.24
C LYS A 157 23.50 -5.04 39.89
N PHE A 158 23.34 -6.02 39.01
CA PHE A 158 22.75 -5.85 37.69
C PHE A 158 21.25 -5.55 37.74
N ASP A 159 20.47 -6.29 38.53
CA ASP A 159 19.01 -6.19 38.58
C ASP A 159 18.48 -4.75 38.78
N PRO A 160 19.00 -3.92 39.71
CA PRO A 160 18.53 -2.54 39.85
C PRO A 160 18.89 -1.64 38.66
N VAL A 161 20.06 -1.84 38.05
CA VAL A 161 20.47 -1.09 36.84
C VAL A 161 19.61 -1.50 35.65
N TRP A 162 19.30 -2.80 35.54
CA TRP A 162 18.42 -3.32 34.50
C TRP A 162 17.00 -2.78 34.64
N LYS A 163 16.49 -2.71 35.87
CA LYS A 163 15.19 -2.09 36.16
C LYS A 163 15.16 -0.62 35.70
N GLN A 164 16.22 0.16 35.96
CA GLN A 164 16.30 1.54 35.48
C GLN A 164 16.30 1.65 33.96
N ILE A 165 16.98 0.74 33.25
CA ILE A 165 17.00 0.72 31.78
C ILE A 165 15.62 0.38 31.22
N HIS A 166 14.94 -0.59 31.83
CA HIS A 166 13.62 -1.04 31.41
C HIS A 166 12.53 -0.01 31.71
N ASP A 167 12.58 0.62 32.87
CA ASP A 167 11.59 1.58 33.35
C ASP A 167 11.92 3.03 32.90
N PHE A 168 12.90 3.22 32.00
CA PHE A 168 13.29 4.53 31.51
C PHE A 168 12.21 5.13 30.60
N ILE A 169 11.62 6.24 31.03
CA ILE A 169 10.63 7.04 30.31
C ILE A 169 11.31 8.36 29.91
N PRO A 170 11.49 8.68 28.62
CA PRO A 170 12.09 9.94 28.19
C PRO A 170 11.33 11.14 28.77
N ILE A 171 12.03 12.20 29.19
CA ILE A 171 11.40 13.34 29.87
C ILE A 171 10.25 13.96 29.06
N GLY A 172 10.35 14.00 27.72
CA GLY A 172 9.29 14.51 26.83
C GLY A 172 8.16 13.54 26.50
N SER A 173 8.07 12.37 27.16
CA SER A 173 6.96 11.42 27.00
C SER A 173 5.93 11.49 28.12
N LYS A 174 6.10 12.41 29.09
CA LYS A 174 5.02 12.83 29.97
C LYS A 174 4.24 13.92 29.24
N GLU A 175 2.97 13.66 28.95
CA GLU A 175 2.01 14.73 28.61
C GLU A 175 2.10 15.76 29.74
N GLU A 176 2.57 16.97 29.42
CA GLU A 176 2.34 18.13 30.26
C GLU A 176 0.83 18.40 30.18
N ALA A 177 0.10 17.97 31.22
CA ALA A 177 -1.32 18.22 31.42
C ALA A 177 -1.59 19.69 31.79
#